data_AF-A0AAX1J732-F1
#
_entry.id   AF-A0AAX1J732-F1
#
_cell.length_a   1.000
_cell.length_b   1.000
_cell.length_c   1.000
_cell.angle_alpha   90.00
_cell.angle_beta   90.00
_cell.angle_gamma   90.00
#
_symmetry.space_group_name_H-M   'P 1'
#
loop_
_entity.id
_entity.type
_entity.pdbx_description
1 polymer ?
#
loop_
_entity_poly.entity_id
_entity_poly.type
_entity_poly.pdbx_seq_one_letter_code
_entity_poly.pdbx_strand_id
1 'polypeptide(L)'
;MVNINSKSAARKRVREAQNKANEARLERERQNVDDAASFLVELGRLAAVDEWERNRILEIHAEGERRRHEHRQAGATALARMQGRGESLTAIAELAGVKVGEVAHISAGLNPGRVSPSDSSCASTGFGSRSA
;
A
#
# COMPACT_ATOMS: atom_id res chain seq x y z
N MET A 1 52.93 15.75 -38.35
CA MET A 1 53.24 16.75 -37.30
C MET A 1 52.82 18.12 -37.85
N VAL A 2 51.86 18.81 -37.23
CA VAL A 2 51.36 20.10 -37.77
C VAL A 2 52.42 21.17 -37.50
N ASN A 3 52.94 21.79 -38.56
CA ASN A 3 54.02 22.77 -38.45
C ASN A 3 53.45 24.14 -38.03
N ILE A 4 53.62 24.52 -36.77
CA ILE A 4 53.09 25.78 -36.21
C ILE A 4 54.19 26.83 -36.20
N ASN A 5 54.38 27.52 -37.34
CA ASN A 5 55.46 28.51 -37.50
C ASN A 5 55.06 29.95 -37.12
N SER A 6 53.93 30.15 -36.43
CA SER A 6 53.53 31.47 -35.94
C SER A 6 52.62 31.40 -34.70
N LYS A 7 52.70 32.44 -33.86
CA LYS A 7 51.86 32.59 -32.66
C LYS A 7 50.36 32.66 -32.99
N SER A 8 50.00 33.20 -34.14
CA SER A 8 48.60 33.23 -34.60
C SER A 8 48.09 31.84 -34.97
N ALA A 9 48.91 31.02 -35.66
CA ALA A 9 48.59 29.63 -35.96
C ALA A 9 48.45 28.79 -34.67
N ALA A 10 49.32 29.01 -33.69
CA ALA A 10 49.23 28.35 -32.38
C ALA A 10 47.91 28.70 -31.67
N ARG A 11 47.56 29.99 -31.60
CA ARG A 11 46.30 30.46 -30.98
C ARG A 11 45.06 29.90 -31.69
N LYS A 12 45.07 29.86 -33.02
CA LYS A 12 43.97 29.29 -33.81
C LYS A 12 43.76 27.82 -33.45
N ARG A 13 44.84 27.03 -33.41
CA ARG A 13 44.75 25.60 -33.07
C ARG A 13 44.29 25.34 -31.64
N VAL A 14 44.73 26.14 -30.67
CA VAL A 14 44.25 26.05 -29.28
C VAL A 14 42.75 26.35 -29.21
N ARG A 15 42.26 27.38 -29.91
CA ARG A 15 40.83 27.72 -29.94
C ARG A 15 39.99 26.61 -30.59
N GLU A 16 40.44 26.06 -31.71
CA GLU A 16 39.73 24.95 -32.38
C GLU A 16 39.61 23.72 -31.48
N ALA A 17 40.70 23.37 -30.78
CA ALA A 17 40.69 22.26 -29.82
C ALA A 17 39.73 22.53 -28.64
N GLN A 18 39.73 23.77 -28.11
CA GLN A 18 38.80 24.18 -27.06
C GLN A 18 37.35 24.18 -27.53
N ASN A 19 37.06 24.69 -28.72
CA ASN A 19 35.71 24.73 -29.27
C ASN A 19 35.16 23.31 -29.45
N LYS A 20 35.94 22.39 -30.02
CA LYS A 20 35.54 20.99 -30.17
C LYS A 20 35.27 20.32 -28.81
N ALA A 21 36.10 20.59 -27.81
CA ALA A 21 35.89 20.06 -26.46
C ALA A 21 34.64 20.66 -25.78
N ASN A 22 34.39 21.95 -26.01
CA ASN A 22 33.21 22.66 -25.50
C ASN A 22 31.93 22.16 -26.16
N GLU A 23 31.91 21.98 -27.48
CA GLU A 23 30.79 21.42 -28.24
C GLU A 23 30.43 20.02 -27.71
N ALA A 24 31.41 19.15 -27.53
CA ALA A 24 31.18 17.81 -26.97
C ALA A 24 30.71 17.83 -25.51
N ARG A 25 31.03 18.88 -24.74
CA ARG A 25 30.49 19.05 -23.39
C ARG A 25 29.04 19.54 -23.45
N LEU A 26 28.76 20.56 -24.25
CA LEU A 26 27.41 21.15 -24.38
C LEU A 26 26.40 20.12 -24.91
N GLU A 27 26.80 19.30 -25.88
CA GLU A 27 25.92 18.26 -26.40
C GLU A 27 25.57 17.22 -25.33
N ARG A 28 26.55 16.79 -24.51
CA ARG A 28 26.30 15.90 -23.38
C ARG A 28 25.43 16.54 -22.32
N GLU A 29 25.67 17.82 -21.99
CA GLU A 29 24.84 18.55 -21.02
C GLU A 29 23.39 18.63 -21.50
N ARG A 30 23.17 18.90 -22.79
CA ARG A 30 21.83 18.91 -23.38
C ARG A 30 21.14 17.55 -23.27
N GLN A 31 21.81 16.48 -23.71
CA GLN A 31 21.29 15.11 -23.62
C GLN A 31 20.97 14.72 -22.17
N ASN A 32 21.88 15.04 -21.24
CA ASN A 32 21.68 14.77 -19.82
C ASN A 32 20.48 15.51 -19.24
N VAL A 33 20.20 16.75 -19.68
CA VAL A 33 19.02 17.51 -19.24
C VAL A 33 17.74 16.84 -19.71
N ASP A 34 17.68 16.45 -20.99
CA ASP A 34 16.52 15.78 -21.57
C ASP A 34 16.26 14.41 -20.91
N ASP A 35 17.33 13.64 -20.67
CA ASP A 35 17.25 12.35 -19.99
C ASP A 35 16.88 12.50 -18.51
N ALA A 36 17.44 13.48 -17.80
CA ALA A 36 17.10 13.75 -16.40
C ALA A 36 15.65 14.18 -16.24
N ALA A 37 15.12 15.01 -17.16
CA ALA A 37 13.72 15.38 -17.17
C ALA A 37 12.82 14.16 -17.34
N SER A 38 13.15 13.29 -18.30
CA SER A 38 12.42 12.04 -18.55
C SER A 38 12.45 11.13 -17.31
N PHE A 39 13.63 10.97 -16.70
CA PHE A 39 13.79 10.18 -15.48
C PHE A 39 12.93 10.69 -14.31
N LEU A 40 12.90 12.01 -14.08
CA LEU A 40 12.08 12.59 -13.02
C LEU A 40 10.57 12.40 -13.26
N VAL A 41 10.12 12.47 -14.52
CA VAL A 41 8.73 12.17 -14.87
C VAL A 41 8.38 10.72 -14.55
N GLU A 42 9.25 9.77 -14.90
CA GLU A 42 9.01 8.35 -14.62
C GLU A 42 9.04 8.06 -13.11
N LEU A 43 9.92 8.68 -12.33
CA LEU A 43 9.87 8.58 -10.86
C LEU A 43 8.54 9.08 -10.29
N GLY A 44 8.03 10.21 -10.81
CA GLY A 44 6.72 10.72 -10.42
C GLY A 44 5.58 9.76 -10.74
N ARG A 45 5.62 9.11 -11.91
CA ARG A 45 4.64 8.10 -12.32
C ARG A 45 4.68 6.86 -11.45
N LEU A 46 5.87 6.37 -11.10
CA LEU A 46 6.03 5.24 -10.18
C LEU A 46 5.43 5.56 -8.80
N ALA A 47 5.77 6.73 -8.23
CA ALA A 47 5.20 7.15 -6.96
C ALA A 47 3.66 7.31 -7.01
N ALA A 48 3.12 7.77 -8.14
CA ALA A 48 1.68 7.87 -8.35
C ALA A 48 1.00 6.48 -8.41
N VAL A 49 1.65 5.48 -9.01
CA VAL A 49 1.15 4.09 -9.01
C VAL A 49 1.15 3.52 -7.60
N ASP A 50 2.22 3.72 -6.83
CA ASP A 50 2.30 3.25 -5.44
C ASP A 50 1.19 3.87 -4.57
N GLU A 51 0.93 5.17 -4.75
CA GLU A 51 -0.14 5.86 -4.04
C GLU A 51 -1.53 5.36 -4.47
N TRP A 52 -1.74 5.15 -5.77
CA TRP A 52 -2.97 4.57 -6.29
C TRP A 52 -3.22 3.17 -5.71
N GLU A 53 -2.20 2.31 -5.67
CA GLU A 53 -2.32 0.95 -5.13
C GLU A 53 -2.67 0.98 -3.64
N ARG A 54 -1.95 1.80 -2.85
CA ARG A 54 -2.24 1.97 -1.40
C ARG A 54 -3.68 2.38 -1.17
N ASN A 55 -4.15 3.41 -1.88
CA ASN A 55 -5.52 3.89 -1.75
C ASN A 55 -6.53 2.82 -2.16
N ARG A 56 -6.24 2.08 -3.23
CA ARG A 56 -7.15 1.04 -3.71
C ARG A 56 -7.28 -0.12 -2.74
N ILE A 57 -6.19 -0.52 -2.09
CA ILE A 57 -6.22 -1.54 -1.03
C ILE A 57 -7.09 -1.07 0.14
N LEU A 58 -6.93 0.18 0.60
CA LEU A 58 -7.74 0.74 1.68
C LEU A 58 -9.24 0.77 1.34
N GLU A 59 -9.60 1.19 0.13
CA GLU A 59 -10.98 1.16 -0.37
C GLU A 59 -11.57 -0.25 -0.36
N ILE A 60 -10.82 -1.24 -0.87
CA ILE A 60 -11.26 -2.64 -0.90
C ILE A 60 -11.46 -3.19 0.51
N HIS A 61 -10.56 -2.87 1.45
CA HIS A 61 -10.71 -3.27 2.85
C HIS A 61 -11.95 -2.66 3.48
N ALA A 62 -12.18 -1.36 3.30
CA ALA A 62 -13.35 -0.67 3.84
C ALA A 62 -14.65 -1.24 3.26
N GLU A 63 -14.72 -1.45 1.95
CA GLU A 63 -15.86 -2.08 1.27
C GLU A 63 -16.10 -3.51 1.77
N GLY A 64 -15.01 -4.29 1.92
CA GLY A 64 -15.07 -5.65 2.44
C GLY A 64 -15.63 -5.71 3.87
N GLU A 65 -15.20 -4.81 4.75
CA GLU A 65 -15.75 -4.69 6.11
C GLU A 65 -17.21 -4.27 6.10
N ARG A 66 -17.59 -3.30 5.25
CA ARG A 66 -18.99 -2.86 5.13
C ARG A 66 -19.89 -4.03 4.73
N ARG A 67 -19.53 -4.78 3.68
CA ARG A 67 -20.30 -5.95 3.23
C ARG A 67 -20.38 -7.04 4.30
N ARG A 68 -19.26 -7.35 4.96
CA ARG A 68 -19.25 -8.30 6.07
C ARG A 68 -20.22 -7.87 7.18
N HIS A 69 -20.23 -6.58 7.51
CA HIS A 69 -21.13 -6.03 8.51
C HIS A 69 -22.60 -6.14 8.07
N GLU A 70 -22.93 -5.76 6.83
CA GLU A 70 -24.28 -5.89 6.26
C GLU A 70 -24.78 -7.34 6.30
N HIS A 71 -23.95 -8.31 5.91
CA HIS A 71 -24.31 -9.73 5.97
C HIS A 71 -24.51 -10.23 7.39
N ARG A 72 -23.65 -9.82 8.34
CA ARG A 72 -23.82 -10.15 9.77
C ARG A 72 -25.14 -9.58 10.30
N GLN A 73 -25.46 -8.32 10.00
CA GLN A 73 -26.73 -7.70 10.42
C GLN A 73 -27.96 -8.42 9.83
N ALA A 74 -27.91 -8.76 8.54
CA ALA A 74 -29.00 -9.47 7.88
C ALA A 74 -29.22 -10.86 8.48
N GLY A 75 -28.14 -11.62 8.67
CA GLY A 75 -28.19 -12.94 9.32
C GLY A 75 -28.72 -12.84 10.74
N ALA A 76 -28.25 -11.86 11.51
CA ALA A 76 -28.67 -11.69 12.88
C ALA A 76 -30.15 -11.26 13.00
N THR A 77 -30.64 -10.43 12.09
CA THR A 77 -32.08 -10.11 12.00
C THR A 77 -32.92 -11.37 11.70
N ALA A 78 -32.42 -12.28 10.86
CA ALA A 78 -33.09 -13.55 10.61
C ALA A 78 -33.11 -14.44 11.88
N LEU A 79 -31.99 -14.52 12.62
CA LEU A 79 -31.92 -15.23 13.90
C LEU A 79 -32.92 -14.67 14.91
N ALA A 80 -32.99 -13.35 15.06
CA ALA A 80 -33.94 -12.70 15.97
C ALA A 80 -35.40 -13.06 15.63
N ARG A 81 -35.76 -13.13 14.34
CA ARG A 81 -37.09 -13.59 13.91
C ARG A 81 -37.36 -15.05 14.25
N MET A 82 -36.36 -15.93 14.14
CA MET A 82 -36.50 -17.34 14.52
C MET A 82 -36.66 -17.50 16.03
N GLN A 83 -35.83 -16.83 16.82
CA GLN A 83 -35.94 -16.82 18.28
C GLN A 83 -37.27 -16.23 18.75
N GLY A 84 -37.78 -15.19 18.06
CA GLY A 84 -39.11 -14.64 18.32
C GLY A 84 -40.26 -15.61 18.06
N ARG A 85 -40.04 -16.69 17.29
CA ARG A 85 -40.98 -17.81 17.12
C ARG A 85 -40.76 -18.93 18.15
N GLY A 86 -39.82 -18.78 19.08
CA GLY A 86 -39.52 -19.76 20.13
C GLY A 86 -38.37 -20.71 19.80
N GLU A 87 -37.71 -20.55 18.66
CA GLU A 87 -36.59 -21.43 18.28
C GLU A 87 -35.35 -21.20 19.17
N SER A 88 -34.72 -22.29 19.61
CA SER A 88 -33.47 -22.25 20.36
C SER A 88 -32.26 -22.14 19.42
N LEU A 89 -31.12 -21.61 19.90
CA LEU A 89 -29.90 -21.51 19.09
C LEU A 89 -29.41 -22.87 18.58
N THR A 90 -29.63 -23.95 19.35
CA THR A 90 -29.28 -25.32 18.95
C THR A 90 -30.16 -25.80 17.82
N ALA A 91 -31.48 -25.62 17.91
CA ALA A 91 -32.42 -25.98 16.84
C ALA A 91 -32.15 -25.19 15.55
N ILE A 92 -31.83 -23.90 15.67
CA ILE A 92 -31.46 -23.07 14.52
C ILE A 92 -30.17 -23.57 13.86
N ALA A 93 -29.16 -23.93 14.66
CA ALA A 93 -27.89 -24.45 14.17
C ALA A 93 -28.07 -25.80 13.45
N GLU A 94 -28.87 -26.70 14.02
CA GLU A 94 -29.26 -27.97 13.41
C GLU A 94 -30.01 -27.75 12.09
N LEU A 95 -30.99 -26.84 12.05
CA LEU A 95 -31.74 -26.50 10.84
C LEU A 95 -30.83 -25.94 9.73
N ALA A 96 -29.87 -25.09 10.09
CA ALA A 96 -28.97 -24.45 9.14
C ALA A 96 -27.74 -25.32 8.76
N GLY A 97 -27.52 -26.45 9.45
CA GLY A 97 -26.37 -27.32 9.21
C GLY A 97 -25.03 -26.72 9.63
N VAL A 98 -25.03 -25.85 10.64
CA VAL A 98 -23.82 -25.14 11.13
C VAL A 98 -23.58 -25.40 12.61
N LYS A 99 -22.41 -25.01 13.12
CA LYS A 99 -22.11 -25.14 14.55
C LYS A 99 -22.90 -24.10 15.35
N VAL A 100 -23.36 -24.49 16.55
CA VAL A 100 -24.04 -23.58 17.50
C VAL A 100 -23.21 -22.33 17.79
N GLY A 101 -21.88 -22.46 17.86
CA GLY A 101 -20.96 -21.34 18.05
C GLY A 101 -21.02 -20.29 16.93
N GLU A 102 -21.28 -20.68 15.68
CA GLU A 102 -21.42 -19.75 14.56
C GLU A 102 -22.72 -18.94 14.67
N VAL A 103 -23.81 -19.61 15.03
CA VAL A 103 -25.10 -18.97 15.29
C VAL A 103 -24.99 -18.00 16.48
N ALA A 104 -24.30 -18.41 17.54
CA ALA A 104 -24.05 -17.58 18.71
C ALA A 104 -23.19 -16.35 18.38
N HIS A 105 -22.15 -16.50 17.57
CA HIS A 105 -21.30 -15.38 17.14
C HIS A 105 -22.08 -14.32 16.34
N ILE A 106 -22.96 -14.75 15.41
CA ILE A 106 -23.82 -13.82 14.64
C ILE A 106 -24.86 -13.16 15.56
N SER A 107 -25.45 -13.92 16.49
CA SER A 107 -26.42 -13.40 17.48
C SER A 107 -25.79 -12.36 18.41
N ALA A 108 -24.55 -12.59 18.88
CA ALA A 108 -23.84 -11.67 19.77
C ALA A 108 -23.57 -10.30 19.10
N GLY A 109 -23.40 -10.27 17.77
CA GLY A 109 -23.25 -9.03 16.99
C GLY A 109 -24.44 -8.07 17.05
N LEU A 110 -25.62 -8.52 17.51
CA LEU A 110 -26.80 -7.66 17.75
C LEU A 110 -26.73 -6.91 19.08
N ASN A 111 -25.95 -7.42 20.04
CA ASN A 111 -25.83 -6.90 21.40
C ASN A 111 -24.36 -6.52 21.66
N PRO A 112 -23.90 -5.34 21.21
CA PRO A 112 -22.52 -4.90 21.42
C PRO A 112 -22.13 -4.78 22.91
N GLY A 113 -23.10 -4.81 23.85
CA GLY A 113 -22.86 -4.84 25.29
C GLY A 113 -22.61 -6.24 25.90
N ARG A 114 -22.67 -7.33 25.11
CA ARG A 114 -22.50 -8.71 25.61
C ARG A 114 -21.23 -9.40 25.10
N VAL A 115 -20.26 -8.64 24.61
CA VAL A 115 -18.92 -9.17 24.33
C VAL A 115 -18.25 -9.43 25.68
N SER A 116 -18.24 -10.69 26.12
CA SER A 116 -17.43 -11.10 27.26
C SER A 116 -15.96 -11.08 26.81
N PRO A 117 -15.06 -10.40 27.54
CA PRO A 117 -13.63 -10.43 27.24
C PRO A 117 -13.05 -11.73 27.79
N SER A 118 -13.19 -12.80 27.01
CA SER A 118 -12.36 -14.00 27.07
C SER A 118 -12.00 -14.21 25.60
N ASP A 119 -10.89 -13.68 25.09
CA ASP A 119 -9.57 -14.18 25.42
C ASP A 119 -8.52 -13.07 25.39
N SER A 120 -8.24 -12.47 26.54
CA SER A 120 -6.99 -11.75 26.81
C SER A 120 -6.17 -12.55 27.81
N SER A 121 -5.51 -13.61 27.34
CA SER A 121 -4.42 -14.24 28.11
C SER A 121 -3.43 -14.95 27.20
N CYS A 122 -2.62 -14.18 26.46
CA CYS A 122 -1.30 -14.61 26.04
C CYS A 122 -0.27 -13.64 26.64
N ALA A 123 0.02 -13.93 27.91
CA ALA A 123 1.19 -13.59 28.72
C ALA A 123 2.17 -12.53 28.18
N SER A 124 2.14 -11.36 28.81
CA SER A 124 3.33 -10.56 29.06
C SER A 124 4.25 -11.31 30.03
N THR A 125 5.43 -11.71 29.55
CA THR A 125 6.60 -11.94 30.40
C THR A 125 7.75 -11.18 29.78
N GLY A 126 8.09 -10.03 30.37
CA GLY A 126 9.25 -9.24 29.98
C GLY A 126 10.54 -9.83 30.52
N PHE A 127 11.65 -9.51 29.87
CA PHE A 127 12.94 -9.28 30.56
C PHE A 127 13.97 -8.67 29.60
N GLY A 128 14.72 -7.66 30.07
CA GLY A 128 16.14 -7.53 29.72
C GLY A 128 16.54 -6.42 28.74
N SER A 129 16.70 -5.22 29.28
CA SER A 129 17.63 -4.20 28.79
C SER A 129 19.03 -4.80 28.51
N ARG A 130 19.67 -4.39 27.40
CA ARG A 130 21.12 -4.21 27.32
C ARG A 130 21.52 -3.39 26.10
N SER A 131 22.07 -2.22 26.39
CA SER A 131 22.94 -1.43 25.52
C SER A 131 24.19 -2.21 25.13
N ALA A 132 24.60 -2.07 23.87
CA ALA A 132 25.99 -2.05 23.41
C ALA A 132 26.03 -1.23 22.11
#